data_AF-A0A1W6NX70-F1
#
_entry.id   AF-A0A1W6NX70-F1
#
_cell.length_a   1.000
_cell.length_b   1.000
_cell.length_c   1.000
_cell.angle_alpha   90.00
_cell.angle_beta   90.00
_cell.angle_gamma   90.00
#
_symmetry.space_group_name_H-M   'P 1'
#
loop_
_entity.id
_entity.type
_entity.pdbx_description
1 polymer ?
#
loop_
_entity_poly.entity_id
_entity_poly.type
_entity_poly.pdbx_seq_one_letter_code
_entity_poly.pdbx_strand_id
1 'polypeptide(L)' 'MPDYSKQYSGNTPKGQPRHQEHNQFGGKAKPFGAKETKAELLARMKAAAEKNKQAD' A
#
# COMPACT_ATOMS: atom_id res chain seq x y z
N MET A 1 -28.98 33.39 -18.49
CA MET A 1 -27.81 33.26 -17.61
C MET A 1 -27.48 31.77 -17.50
N PRO A 2 -26.24 31.34 -17.76
CA PRO A 2 -25.87 29.92 -17.66
C PRO A 2 -26.07 29.40 -16.23
N ASP A 3 -26.67 28.21 -16.08
CA ASP A 3 -26.92 27.57 -14.78
C ASP A 3 -25.66 26.81 -14.32
N TYR A 4 -24.90 27.46 -13.42
CA TYR A 4 -23.65 26.94 -12.86
C TYR A 4 -23.85 25.93 -11.71
N SER A 5 -25.10 25.55 -11.37
CA SER A 5 -25.40 24.65 -10.25
C SER A 5 -24.78 23.26 -10.37
N LYS A 6 -24.44 22.81 -11.60
CA LYS A 6 -23.82 21.49 -11.87
C LYS A 6 -22.30 21.51 -11.90
N GLN A 7 -21.65 22.66 -11.79
CA GLN A 7 -20.19 22.73 -11.94
C GLN A 7 -19.41 22.20 -10.72
N TYR A 8 -20.08 22.03 -9.58
CA TYR A 8 -19.49 21.53 -8.33
C TYR A 8 -20.08 20.18 -7.84
N SER A 9 -20.96 19.53 -8.61
CA SER A 9 -21.73 18.36 -8.14
C SER A 9 -20.99 17.02 -8.19
N GLY A 10 -19.69 17.01 -8.47
CA GLY A 10 -18.87 15.79 -8.43
C GLY A 10 -18.32 15.57 -7.03
N ASN A 11 -18.85 14.58 -6.31
CA ASN A 11 -18.23 14.12 -5.06
C ASN A 11 -16.76 13.79 -5.33
N THR A 12 -15.84 14.56 -4.73
CA THR A 12 -14.42 14.26 -4.84
C THR A 12 -14.14 12.92 -4.15
N PRO A 13 -13.25 12.07 -4.70
CA PRO A 13 -12.86 10.84 -4.03
C PRO A 13 -12.31 11.17 -2.65
N LYS A 14 -13.00 10.67 -1.61
CA LYS A 14 -12.62 10.85 -0.21
C LYS A 14 -11.80 9.63 0.23
N GLY A 15 -10.73 9.87 1.00
CA GLY A 15 -10.02 8.80 1.71
C GLY A 15 -8.76 8.24 1.04
N GLN A 16 -8.19 8.91 0.04
CA GLN A 16 -6.88 8.53 -0.51
C GLN A 16 -6.04 9.78 -0.87
N PRO A 17 -4.72 9.76 -0.64
CA PRO A 17 -3.85 10.81 -1.18
C PRO A 17 -3.94 10.80 -2.71
N ARG A 18 -4.14 11.99 -3.30
CA ARG A 18 -4.30 12.15 -4.76
C ARG A 18 -3.03 11.80 -5.54
N HIS A 19 -1.88 11.89 -4.87
CA HIS A 19 -0.57 11.67 -5.45
C HIS A 19 0.27 10.85 -4.48
N GLN A 20 1.07 9.94 -5.03
CA GLN A 20 2.11 9.25 -4.27
C GLN A 20 3.34 10.15 -4.25
N GLU A 21 3.88 10.41 -3.07
CA GLU A 21 5.11 11.19 -2.95
C GLU A 21 6.32 10.37 -3.42
N HIS A 22 7.25 11.00 -4.12
CA HIS A 22 8.46 10.33 -4.63
C HIS A 22 9.34 9.73 -3.52
N ASN A 23 9.27 10.29 -2.31
CA ASN A 23 10.02 9.84 -1.14
C ASN A 23 9.26 8.84 -0.26
N GLN A 24 8.04 8.45 -0.64
CA GLN A 24 7.23 7.47 0.09
C GLN A 24 7.97 6.13 0.14
N PHE A 25 8.23 5.64 1.36
CA PHE A 25 8.86 4.33 1.57
C PHE A 25 7.97 3.21 1.01
N GLY A 26 8.59 2.27 0.32
CA GLY A 26 7.91 1.20 -0.40
C GLY A 26 7.19 1.63 -1.68
N GLY A 27 7.38 2.87 -2.14
CA GLY A 27 6.94 3.31 -3.46
C GLY A 27 7.90 2.86 -4.58
N LYS A 28 7.49 3.05 -5.84
CA LYS A 28 8.28 2.64 -7.02
C LYS A 28 9.69 3.26 -7.06
N ALA A 29 9.82 4.51 -6.62
CA ALA A 29 11.09 5.24 -6.60
C ALA A 29 11.94 4.95 -5.35
N LYS A 30 11.31 4.49 -4.26
CA LYS A 30 11.97 4.21 -2.98
C LYS A 30 11.50 2.86 -2.44
N PRO A 31 12.00 1.74 -2.99
CA PRO A 31 11.52 0.39 -2.69
C PRO A 31 11.91 -0.07 -1.27
N PHE A 32 12.91 0.57 -0.66
CA PHE A 32 13.34 0.26 0.70
C PHE A 32 12.25 0.58 1.72
N GLY A 33 12.09 -0.29 2.71
CA GLY A 33 11.04 -0.17 3.73
C GLY A 33 9.65 -0.60 3.27
N ALA A 34 9.50 -1.13 2.05
CA ALA A 34 8.29 -1.84 1.67
C ALA A 34 8.07 -3.03 2.61
N LYS A 35 6.90 -3.11 3.22
CA LYS A 35 6.48 -4.34 3.87
C LYS A 35 6.18 -5.38 2.80
N GLU A 36 6.67 -6.59 3.01
CA GLU A 36 6.33 -7.75 2.19
C GLU A 36 4.82 -7.93 2.16
N THR A 37 4.31 -8.47 1.06
CA THR A 37 2.89 -8.79 0.97
C THR A 37 2.54 -9.81 2.07
N LYS A 38 1.28 -9.81 2.52
CA LYS A 38 0.83 -10.73 3.58
C LYS A 38 1.17 -12.19 3.26
N ALA A 39 1.12 -12.57 1.98
CA ALA A 39 1.47 -13.91 1.51
C ALA A 39 2.95 -14.24 1.74
N GLU A 40 3.85 -13.33 1.34
CA GLU A 40 5.30 -13.49 1.51
C GLU A 40 5.70 -13.53 2.99
N LEU A 41 5.09 -12.67 3.83
CA LEU A 41 5.31 -12.68 5.27
C LEU A 41 4.94 -14.04 5.89
N LEU A 42 3.75 -14.56 5.54
CA LEU A 42 3.30 -15.86 6.04
C LEU A 42 4.20 -17.01 5.57
N ALA A 43 4.69 -16.95 4.32
CA ALA A 43 5.64 -17.94 3.81
C ALA A 43 6.95 -17.92 4.61
N ARG A 44 7.51 -16.72 4.89
CA ARG A 44 8.72 -16.60 5.72
C ARG A 44 8.50 -17.13 7.14
N MET A 45 7.36 -16.82 7.76
CA MET A 45 7.05 -17.30 9.12
C MET A 45 6.93 -18.83 9.17
N LYS A 46 6.29 -19.45 8.18
CA LYS A 46 6.20 -20.92 8.06
C LYS A 46 7.58 -21.54 7.86
N ALA A 47 8.38 -21.00 6.96
CA ALA A 47 9.74 -21.48 6.71
C ALA A 47 10.64 -21.34 7.95
N ALA A 48 10.50 -20.25 8.72
CA ALA A 48 11.22 -20.08 9.98
C ALA A 48 10.78 -21.10 11.04
N ALA A 49 9.48 -21.36 11.15
CA ALA A 49 8.94 -22.38 12.06
C ALA A 49 9.42 -23.80 11.70
N GLU A 50 9.50 -24.14 10.41
CA GLU A 50 10.04 -25.42 9.92
C GLU A 50 11.53 -25.57 10.25
N LYS A 51 12.33 -24.51 10.05
CA LYS A 51 13.75 -24.51 10.41
C LYS A 51 13.96 -24.70 11.90
N ASN A 52 13.17 -24.04 12.75
CA ASN A 52 13.29 -24.19 14.20
C ASN A 52 12.93 -25.60 14.66
N LYS A 53 11.91 -26.23 14.06
CA LYS A 53 11.56 -27.63 14.35
C LYS A 53 12.61 -28.66 13.94
N GLN A 54 13.47 -28.32 12.98
CA GLN A 54 14.56 -29.19 12.52
C GLN A 54 15.87 -28.96 13.29
N ALA A 55 15.95 -27.86 14.05
CA ALA A 55 17.11 -27.49 14.84
C ALA A 55 17.01 -27.95 16.31
N ASP A 56 15.83 -28.44 16.73
CA ASP A 56 15.59 -29.25 17.93
C ASP A 56 15.68 -30.75 17.60
#